data_AF-A0A6J5VNP9-F1
#
_entry.id   AF-A0A6J5VNP9-F1
#
_cell.length_a   1.000
_cell.length_b   1.000
_cell.length_c   1.000
_cell.angle_alpha   90.00
_cell.angle_beta   90.00
_cell.angle_gamma   90.00
#
_symmetry.space_group_name_H-M   'P 1'
#
loop_
_entity.id
_entity.type
_entity.pdbx_description
1 polymer ?
#
loop_
_entity_poly.entity_id
_entity_poly.type
_entity_poly.pdbx_seq_one_letter_code
_entity_poly.pdbx_strand_id
1 'polypeptide(L)'
;MEAAMGLMRRMPPKHTETALSALLSLMPQHSSDLLSQVDQPLQVLCDMEYGKEFILCEYNRDADSYRSPWSNKYHPPLEDGSLPSEELRKLEIEANDIFAIYRDQYYEGGISSVYMWEDDNECFVGCFLIKKDGSKTGQGRRGYLQEGAWDAIHVIEVGPEEEGTSHYRLTSTVMLSLTTDNESSGTFNLSGSIRRQMNMHLSVQEGHLCNMGRMIEEMESKLRNSLDQVYFGKTKEMVCTLRPPSEVVMRLPDS
;
A
#
# COMPACT_ATOMS: atom_id res chain seq x y z
N MET A 1 16.83 10.10 -13.56
CA MET A 1 15.86 9.77 -12.50
C MET A 1 14.53 10.52 -12.67
N GLU A 2 14.51 11.85 -12.66
CA GLU A 2 13.25 12.64 -12.72
C GLU A 2 12.34 12.28 -13.91
N ALA A 3 12.91 12.12 -15.11
CA ALA A 3 12.15 11.69 -16.29
C ALA A 3 11.55 10.28 -16.15
N ALA A 4 12.26 9.35 -15.50
CA ALA A 4 11.79 8.00 -15.26
C ALA A 4 10.59 8.00 -14.30
N MET A 5 10.68 8.77 -13.21
CA MET A 5 9.57 8.97 -12.27
C MET A 5 8.41 9.73 -12.92
N GLY A 6 8.69 10.66 -13.84
CA GLY A 6 7.70 11.31 -14.69
C GLY A 6 6.96 10.33 -15.58
N LEU A 7 7.67 9.34 -16.17
CA LEU A 7 7.08 8.29 -16.99
C LEU A 7 6.19 7.37 -16.14
N MET A 8 6.68 6.86 -15.01
CA MET A 8 5.91 5.96 -14.14
C MET A 8 4.60 6.60 -13.64
N ARG A 9 4.59 7.91 -13.39
CA ARG A 9 3.36 8.66 -13.02
C ARG A 9 2.35 8.82 -14.15
N ARG A 10 2.74 8.58 -15.40
CA ARG A 10 1.89 8.77 -16.61
C ARG A 10 1.52 7.44 -17.27
N MET A 11 2.28 6.39 -17.02
CA MET A 11 1.96 5.06 -17.54
C MET A 11 0.64 4.55 -16.92
N PRO A 12 -0.19 3.82 -17.69
CA PRO A 12 -1.38 3.19 -17.14
C PRO A 12 -0.97 2.29 -15.96
N PRO A 13 -1.61 2.41 -14.78
CA PRO A 13 -1.20 1.66 -13.58
C PRO A 13 -1.22 0.14 -13.75
N LYS A 14 -2.04 -0.38 -14.67
CA LYS A 14 -2.09 -1.81 -15.03
C LYS A 14 -0.79 -2.31 -15.68
N HIS A 15 0.03 -1.42 -16.22
CA HIS A 15 1.29 -1.74 -16.90
C HIS A 15 2.52 -1.30 -16.09
N THR A 16 2.36 -0.93 -14.81
CA THR A 16 3.46 -0.48 -13.95
C THR A 16 4.59 -1.50 -13.87
N GLU A 17 4.30 -2.79 -13.68
CA GLU A 17 5.33 -3.84 -13.61
C GLU A 17 6.15 -3.95 -14.90
N THR A 18 5.48 -3.99 -16.06
CA THR A 18 6.15 -4.06 -17.36
C THR A 18 6.96 -2.79 -17.65
N ALA A 19 6.41 -1.62 -17.32
CA ALA A 19 7.09 -0.34 -17.49
C ALA A 19 8.34 -0.24 -16.60
N LEU A 20 8.25 -0.69 -15.35
CA LEU A 20 9.39 -0.71 -14.43
C LEU A 20 10.46 -1.70 -14.91
N SER A 21 10.08 -2.91 -15.31
CA SER A 21 11.02 -3.90 -15.87
C SER A 21 11.78 -3.37 -17.10
N ALA A 22 11.09 -2.66 -17.99
CA ALA A 22 11.71 -2.01 -19.13
C ALA A 22 12.67 -0.88 -18.69
N LEU A 23 12.30 -0.07 -17.69
CA LEU A 23 13.18 0.97 -17.15
C LEU A 23 14.43 0.41 -16.47
N LEU A 24 14.30 -0.68 -15.72
CA LEU A 24 15.44 -1.38 -15.11
C LEU A 24 16.41 -1.92 -16.17
N SER A 25 15.86 -2.42 -17.29
CA SER A 25 16.67 -2.87 -18.43
C SER A 25 17.37 -1.72 -19.17
N LEU A 26 16.72 -0.55 -19.24
CA LEU A 26 17.25 0.65 -19.91
C LEU A 26 18.27 1.42 -19.06
N MET A 27 18.10 1.42 -17.74
CA MET A 27 18.91 2.18 -16.80
C MET A 27 19.34 1.32 -15.60
N PRO A 28 20.14 0.26 -15.83
CA PRO A 28 20.51 -0.69 -14.77
C PRO A 28 21.23 -0.01 -13.59
N GLN A 29 21.96 1.08 -13.83
CA GLN A 29 22.66 1.85 -12.81
C GLN A 29 21.73 2.55 -11.79
N HIS A 30 20.44 2.69 -12.12
CA HIS A 30 19.43 3.30 -11.24
C HIS A 30 18.44 2.28 -10.68
N SER A 31 18.75 0.97 -10.79
CA SER A 31 17.80 -0.08 -10.41
C SER A 31 17.35 0.00 -8.95
N SER A 32 18.30 0.23 -8.04
CA SER A 32 18.02 0.37 -6.61
C SER A 32 17.10 1.56 -6.32
N ASP A 33 17.42 2.73 -6.89
CA ASP A 33 16.62 3.94 -6.73
C ASP A 33 15.22 3.81 -7.33
N LEU A 34 15.09 3.09 -8.46
CA LEU A 34 13.81 2.88 -9.13
C LEU A 34 12.91 1.93 -8.34
N LEU A 35 13.46 0.82 -7.83
CA LEU A 35 12.71 -0.13 -7.02
C LEU A 35 12.20 0.52 -5.73
N SER A 36 13.05 1.32 -5.08
CA SER A 36 12.71 2.02 -3.82
C SER A 36 11.69 3.15 -3.95
N GLN A 37 11.53 3.72 -5.15
CA GLN A 37 10.61 4.85 -5.36
C GLN A 37 9.31 4.47 -6.07
N VAL A 38 9.24 3.29 -6.68
CA VAL A 38 8.10 2.85 -7.49
C VAL A 38 7.41 1.70 -6.80
N ASP A 39 6.29 2.00 -6.14
CA ASP A 39 5.44 0.97 -5.55
C ASP A 39 4.81 0.10 -6.65
N GLN A 40 4.81 -1.21 -6.41
CA GLN A 40 4.19 -2.21 -7.28
C GLN A 40 3.02 -2.88 -6.55
N PRO A 41 2.02 -3.40 -7.29
CA PRO A 41 0.97 -4.22 -6.69
C PRO A 41 1.55 -5.32 -5.80
N LEU A 42 1.00 -5.46 -4.60
CA LEU A 42 1.58 -6.34 -3.59
C LEU A 42 1.35 -7.81 -3.97
N GLN A 43 2.40 -8.62 -3.90
CA GLN A 43 2.34 -10.07 -4.13
C GLN A 43 2.28 -10.82 -2.79
N VAL A 44 1.89 -12.09 -2.83
CA VAL A 44 1.67 -12.91 -1.63
C VAL A 44 2.40 -14.23 -1.79
N LEU A 45 3.03 -14.69 -0.70
CA LEU A 45 3.59 -16.02 -0.58
C LEU A 45 3.06 -16.69 0.70
N CYS A 46 3.14 -18.02 0.77
CA CYS A 46 2.72 -18.78 1.95
C CYS A 46 3.95 -19.30 2.69
N ASP A 47 4.03 -18.98 3.99
CA ASP A 47 4.97 -19.61 4.90
C ASP A 47 4.49 -21.04 5.18
N MET A 48 5.22 -22.03 4.65
CA MET A 48 4.87 -23.45 4.77
C MET A 48 5.03 -24.01 6.19
N GLU A 49 5.80 -23.35 7.06
CA GLU A 49 6.02 -23.79 8.45
C GLU A 49 4.82 -23.42 9.34
N TYR A 50 4.25 -22.24 9.12
CA TYR A 50 3.09 -21.74 9.87
C TYR A 50 1.75 -21.89 9.12
N GLY A 51 1.79 -22.20 7.82
CA GLY A 51 0.61 -22.23 6.96
C GLY A 51 -0.06 -20.87 6.80
N LYS A 52 0.69 -19.77 6.91
CA LYS A 52 0.19 -18.40 6.88
C LYS A 52 0.70 -17.65 5.66
N GLU A 53 -0.19 -16.89 5.02
CA GLU A 53 0.17 -16.00 3.92
C GLU A 53 0.91 -14.75 4.44
N PHE A 54 1.84 -14.22 3.65
CA PHE A 54 2.52 -12.96 3.91
C PHE A 54 2.76 -12.18 2.62
N ILE A 55 2.93 -10.87 2.75
CA ILE A 55 3.04 -9.94 1.64
C ILE A 55 4.50 -9.75 1.24
N LEU A 56 4.79 -9.80 -0.06
CA LEU A 56 6.11 -9.55 -0.62
C LEU A 56 6.27 -8.06 -0.94
N CYS A 57 7.37 -7.47 -0.49
CA CYS A 57 7.81 -6.12 -0.86
C CYS A 57 9.34 -6.07 -0.95
N GLU A 58 9.89 -4.90 -1.28
CA GLU A 58 11.34 -4.73 -1.28
C GLU A 58 11.96 -4.80 0.12
N TYR A 59 11.22 -4.41 1.15
CA TYR A 59 11.73 -4.31 2.53
C TYR A 59 11.90 -5.66 3.23
N ASN A 60 11.32 -6.73 2.70
CA ASN A 60 11.57 -8.10 3.16
C ASN A 60 12.31 -8.95 2.13
N ARG A 61 12.87 -8.33 1.09
CA ARG A 61 13.60 -9.01 0.02
C ARG A 61 15.10 -8.94 0.27
N ASP A 62 15.76 -10.08 0.12
CA ASP A 62 17.22 -10.17 0.02
C ASP A 62 17.57 -11.09 -1.17
N ALA A 63 18.36 -10.56 -2.10
CA ALA A 63 18.54 -11.12 -3.45
C ALA A 63 17.21 -11.48 -4.13
N ASP A 64 16.91 -12.77 -4.32
CA ASP A 64 15.65 -13.27 -4.90
C ASP A 64 14.79 -14.02 -3.86
N SER A 65 15.08 -13.81 -2.58
CA SER A 65 14.39 -14.46 -1.47
C SER A 65 13.63 -13.45 -0.63
N TYR A 66 12.54 -13.89 -0.01
CA TYR A 66 11.68 -13.04 0.82
C TYR A 66 11.53 -13.59 2.23
N ARG A 67 11.74 -12.74 3.24
CA ARG A 67 11.61 -13.09 4.65
C ARG A 67 10.14 -13.14 5.07
N SER A 68 9.71 -14.27 5.62
CA SER A 68 8.41 -14.41 6.25
C SER A 68 8.39 -13.68 7.61
N PRO A 69 7.35 -12.89 7.92
CA PRO A 69 7.19 -12.28 9.23
C PRO A 69 6.81 -13.30 10.31
N TRP A 70 6.41 -14.53 9.93
CA TRP A 70 5.98 -15.58 10.85
C TRP A 70 7.16 -16.43 11.33
N SER A 71 7.83 -17.13 10.41
CA SER A 71 8.99 -17.98 10.72
C SER A 71 10.32 -17.23 10.84
N ASN A 72 10.37 -15.96 10.39
CA ASN A 72 11.61 -15.19 10.24
C ASN A 72 12.61 -15.81 9.24
N LYS A 73 12.15 -16.67 8.34
CA LYS A 73 12.99 -17.37 7.35
C LYS A 73 12.76 -16.81 5.95
N TYR A 74 13.81 -16.87 5.14
CA TYR A 74 13.77 -16.50 3.73
C TYR A 74 13.21 -17.63 2.85
N HIS A 75 12.46 -17.24 1.82
CA HIS A 75 11.91 -18.13 0.80
C HIS A 75 12.22 -17.60 -0.60
N PRO A 76 13.00 -18.32 -1.43
CA PRO A 76 13.75 -19.55 -1.12
C PRO A 76 14.75 -19.39 0.05
N PRO A 77 15.25 -20.50 0.66
CA PRO A 77 16.19 -20.41 1.77
C PRO A 77 17.47 -19.65 1.39
N LEU A 78 17.89 -18.76 2.28
CA LEU A 78 19.11 -17.95 2.15
C LEU A 78 19.88 -18.02 3.47
N GLU A 79 21.18 -18.34 3.41
CA GLU A 79 22.02 -18.52 4.61
C GLU A 79 22.43 -17.18 5.23
N ASP A 80 22.76 -16.19 4.39
CA ASP A 80 23.30 -14.88 4.82
C ASP A 80 22.27 -13.74 4.67
N GLY A 81 20.98 -14.06 4.81
CA GLY A 81 19.91 -13.06 4.69
C GLY A 81 19.87 -12.10 5.87
N SER A 82 19.59 -10.83 5.59
CA SER A 82 19.52 -9.79 6.64
C SER A 82 18.35 -10.05 7.59
N LEU A 83 18.59 -10.03 8.90
CA LEU A 83 17.59 -10.26 9.94
C LEU A 83 17.59 -9.11 10.96
N PRO A 84 16.42 -8.74 11.52
CA PRO A 84 16.37 -7.77 12.61
C PRO A 84 17.03 -8.34 13.88
N SER A 85 17.46 -7.47 14.79
CA SER A 85 17.93 -7.86 16.12
C SER A 85 16.84 -8.58 16.92
N GLU A 86 17.24 -9.30 17.97
CA GLU A 86 16.27 -10.03 18.82
C GLU A 86 15.24 -9.12 19.48
N GLU A 87 15.62 -7.88 19.81
CA GLU A 87 14.72 -6.90 20.42
C GLU A 87 13.73 -6.37 19.39
N LEU A 88 14.20 -5.95 18.22
CA LEU A 88 13.33 -5.47 17.15
C LEU A 88 12.44 -6.58 16.60
N ARG A 89 12.92 -7.82 16.56
CA ARG A 89 12.11 -8.99 16.16
C ARG A 89 10.94 -9.23 17.11
N LYS A 90 11.10 -9.02 18.43
CA LYS A 90 9.98 -9.12 19.38
C LYS A 90 8.92 -8.07 19.07
N LEU A 91 9.36 -6.84 18.80
CA LEU A 91 8.48 -5.74 18.41
C LEU A 91 7.77 -6.02 17.08
N GLU A 92 8.47 -6.59 16.10
CA GLU A 92 7.93 -6.98 14.79
C GLU A 92 6.83 -8.06 14.93
N ILE A 93 7.02 -9.05 15.81
CA ILE A 93 6.00 -10.08 16.08
C ILE A 93 4.76 -9.45 16.70
N GLU A 94 4.93 -8.61 17.74
CA GLU A 94 3.83 -7.90 18.39
C GLU A 94 3.09 -6.97 17.39
N ALA A 95 3.83 -6.28 16.53
CA ALA A 95 3.26 -5.44 15.49
C ALA A 95 2.41 -6.24 14.50
N ASN A 96 2.87 -7.44 14.08
CA ASN A 96 2.09 -8.30 13.18
C ASN A 96 0.78 -8.75 13.83
N ASP A 97 0.78 -9.07 15.12
CA ASP A 97 -0.42 -9.48 15.85
C ASP A 97 -1.42 -8.33 15.99
N ILE A 98 -0.96 -7.13 16.39
CA ILE A 98 -1.81 -5.94 16.52
C ILE A 98 -2.35 -5.51 15.15
N PHE A 99 -1.50 -5.51 14.12
CA PHE A 99 -1.89 -5.07 12.79
C PHE A 99 -2.82 -6.08 12.08
N ALA A 100 -2.77 -7.36 12.45
CA ALA A 100 -3.78 -8.33 12.05
C ALA A 100 -5.17 -7.99 12.63
N ILE A 101 -5.24 -7.52 13.88
CA ILE A 101 -6.50 -7.03 14.48
C ILE A 101 -6.98 -5.77 13.76
N TYR A 102 -6.07 -4.81 13.49
CA TYR A 102 -6.38 -3.60 12.72
C TYR A 102 -6.97 -3.95 11.34
N ARG A 103 -6.32 -4.87 10.62
CA ARG A 103 -6.82 -5.39 9.34
C ARG A 103 -8.23 -5.95 9.50
N ASP A 104 -8.48 -6.80 10.49
CA ASP A 104 -9.80 -7.42 10.64
C ASP A 104 -10.90 -6.38 10.97
N GLN A 105 -10.58 -5.36 11.77
CA GLN A 105 -11.52 -4.28 12.12
C GLN A 105 -11.85 -3.35 10.94
N TYR A 106 -10.86 -2.99 10.12
CA TYR A 106 -11.02 -2.00 9.06
C TYR A 106 -11.27 -2.59 7.67
N TYR A 107 -10.75 -3.79 7.42
CA TYR A 107 -10.79 -4.46 6.13
C TYR A 107 -11.69 -5.69 6.10
N GLU A 108 -12.11 -6.23 7.25
CA GLU A 108 -12.91 -7.45 7.35
C GLU A 108 -12.24 -8.62 6.59
N GLY A 109 -10.96 -8.85 6.87
CA GLY A 109 -10.10 -9.85 6.24
C GLY A 109 -9.08 -9.26 5.26
N GLY A 110 -8.55 -10.09 4.37
CA GLY A 110 -7.36 -9.76 3.58
C GLY A 110 -6.09 -10.27 4.25
N ILE A 111 -4.93 -9.78 3.82
CA ILE A 111 -3.62 -10.19 4.33
C ILE A 111 -2.92 -8.94 4.85
N SER A 112 -2.19 -9.09 5.95
CA SER A 112 -1.36 -8.05 6.53
C SER A 112 0.02 -8.62 6.84
N SER A 113 1.05 -7.79 6.72
CA SER A 113 2.42 -8.15 7.11
C SER A 113 3.15 -6.91 7.60
N VAL A 114 3.93 -7.07 8.66
CA VAL A 114 4.80 -6.02 9.20
C VAL A 114 6.23 -6.51 9.14
N TYR A 115 7.11 -5.66 8.60
CA TYR A 115 8.55 -5.88 8.56
C TYR A 115 9.26 -4.75 9.29
N MET A 116 10.22 -5.08 10.14
CA MET A 116 11.06 -4.09 10.82
C MET A 116 12.54 -4.37 10.57
N TRP A 117 13.32 -3.30 10.46
CA TRP A 117 14.77 -3.34 10.35
C TRP A 117 15.39 -2.11 11.01
N GLU A 118 16.62 -2.24 11.47
CA GLU A 118 17.41 -1.15 12.00
C GLU A 118 17.92 -0.25 10.87
N ASP A 119 17.98 1.05 11.14
CA ASP A 119 18.75 2.03 10.36
C ASP A 119 19.97 2.47 11.18
N ASP A 120 21.00 2.99 10.52
CA ASP A 120 22.22 3.42 11.20
C ASP A 120 21.87 4.52 12.23
N ASN A 121 22.35 4.39 13.48
CA ASN A 121 22.18 5.31 14.64
C ASN A 121 20.94 5.09 15.54
N GLU A 122 20.71 3.88 16.06
CA GLU A 122 19.61 3.58 17.02
C GLU A 122 18.21 3.93 16.50
N CYS A 123 18.08 4.05 15.18
CA CYS A 123 16.83 4.26 14.49
C CYS A 123 16.31 2.90 14.01
N PHE A 124 15.00 2.80 13.82
CA PHE A 124 14.42 1.65 13.15
C PHE A 124 13.30 2.10 12.22
N VAL A 125 13.02 1.25 11.24
CA VAL A 125 11.96 1.47 10.27
C VAL A 125 10.99 0.31 10.33
N GLY A 126 9.69 0.62 10.28
CA GLY A 126 8.61 -0.34 10.14
C GLY A 126 7.93 -0.19 8.79
N CYS A 127 7.75 -1.29 8.08
CA CYS A 127 6.90 -1.37 6.90
C CYS A 127 5.65 -2.18 7.23
N PHE A 128 4.50 -1.52 7.23
CA PHE A 128 3.19 -2.12 7.46
C PHE A 128 2.43 -2.21 6.14
N LEU A 129 2.01 -3.42 5.80
CA LEU A 129 1.42 -3.75 4.51
C LEU A 129 0.03 -4.35 4.72
N ILE A 130 -0.93 -3.93 3.91
CA ILE A 130 -2.25 -4.56 3.81
C ILE A 130 -2.56 -4.82 2.35
N LYS A 131 -3.02 -6.03 2.05
CA LYS A 131 -3.59 -6.41 0.77
C LYS A 131 -5.00 -6.94 0.96
N LYS A 132 -5.96 -6.34 0.28
CA LYS A 132 -7.34 -6.82 0.21
C LYS A 132 -7.75 -7.04 -1.25
N ASP A 133 -8.02 -8.29 -1.57
CA ASP A 133 -8.67 -8.68 -2.81
C ASP A 133 -10.19 -8.75 -2.59
N GLY A 134 -10.91 -7.81 -3.21
CA GLY A 134 -12.37 -7.74 -3.26
C GLY A 134 -12.99 -8.47 -4.45
N SER A 135 -12.18 -9.06 -5.33
CA SER A 135 -12.66 -9.79 -6.52
C SER A 135 -13.35 -11.10 -6.13
N LYS A 136 -12.83 -11.78 -5.09
CA LYS A 136 -13.38 -13.08 -4.61
C LYS A 136 -14.70 -12.94 -3.85
N THR A 137 -14.96 -11.78 -3.25
CA THR A 137 -16.26 -11.45 -2.64
C THR A 137 -17.20 -10.80 -3.65
N GLY A 138 -16.95 -11.02 -4.95
CA GLY A 138 -17.45 -10.37 -6.18
C GLY A 138 -18.96 -10.30 -6.41
N GLN A 139 -19.77 -10.37 -5.36
CA GLN A 139 -20.96 -9.55 -5.30
C GLN A 139 -20.60 -8.28 -4.54
N GLY A 140 -19.87 -7.34 -5.19
CA GLY A 140 -20.04 -5.93 -4.80
C GLY A 140 -21.53 -5.63 -4.69
N ARG A 141 -21.98 -4.63 -3.93
CA ARG A 141 -23.43 -4.39 -3.63
C ARG A 141 -24.39 -4.42 -4.85
N ARG A 142 -23.85 -4.33 -6.08
CA ARG A 142 -24.59 -4.37 -7.35
C ARG A 142 -24.21 -5.52 -8.32
N GLY A 143 -23.28 -6.41 -7.97
CA GLY A 143 -22.93 -7.59 -8.77
C GLY A 143 -22.08 -7.36 -10.03
N TYR A 144 -21.59 -6.14 -10.27
CA TYR A 144 -20.83 -5.78 -11.49
C TYR A 144 -19.31 -5.72 -11.30
N LEU A 145 -18.80 -6.01 -10.10
CA LEU A 145 -17.37 -5.95 -9.81
C LEU A 145 -16.70 -7.22 -10.34
N GLN A 146 -15.81 -7.06 -11.32
CA GLN A 146 -14.99 -8.15 -11.84
C GLN A 146 -13.68 -8.26 -11.06
N GLU A 147 -13.00 -7.13 -10.86
CA GLU A 147 -11.73 -7.07 -10.13
C GLU A 147 -11.75 -5.88 -9.17
N GLY A 148 -11.36 -6.11 -7.93
CA GLY A 148 -11.19 -5.07 -6.93
C GLY A 148 -9.96 -5.37 -6.08
N ALA A 149 -8.94 -4.54 -6.15
CA ALA A 149 -7.71 -4.71 -5.37
C ALA A 149 -7.41 -3.42 -4.61
N TRP A 150 -7.10 -3.59 -3.32
CA TRP A 150 -6.59 -2.55 -2.46
C TRP A 150 -5.25 -3.00 -1.87
N ASP A 151 -4.22 -2.22 -2.10
CA ASP A 151 -2.89 -2.42 -1.54
C ASP A 151 -2.49 -1.16 -0.76
N ALA A 152 -2.18 -1.29 0.52
CA ALA A 152 -1.70 -0.21 1.39
C ALA A 152 -0.29 -0.52 1.86
N ILE A 153 0.59 0.48 1.77
CA ILE A 153 2.00 0.41 2.15
C ILE A 153 2.28 1.60 3.05
N HIS A 154 2.70 1.34 4.28
CA HIS A 154 3.05 2.36 5.26
C HIS A 154 4.48 2.13 5.74
N VAL A 155 5.39 3.02 5.37
CA VAL A 155 6.77 3.01 5.83
C VAL A 155 6.92 4.10 6.89
N ILE A 156 7.21 3.71 8.12
CA ILE A 156 7.41 4.61 9.25
C ILE A 156 8.84 4.51 9.75
N GLU A 157 9.54 5.63 9.69
CA GLU A 157 10.88 5.76 10.24
C GLU A 157 10.77 6.35 11.64
N VAL A 158 11.44 5.72 12.60
CA VAL A 158 11.47 6.11 14.01
C VAL A 158 12.88 6.57 14.33
N GLY A 159 13.02 7.85 14.66
CA GLY A 159 14.27 8.46 15.09
C GLY A 159 14.65 8.09 16.52
N PRO A 160 15.85 8.49 16.97
CA PRO A 160 16.34 8.15 18.30
C PRO A 160 15.43 8.75 19.38
N GLU A 161 15.38 8.09 20.53
CA GLU A 161 14.63 8.59 21.68
C GLU A 161 15.44 9.67 22.40
N GLU A 162 14.89 10.88 22.43
CA GLU A 162 15.43 12.03 23.16
C GLU A 162 14.42 12.47 24.22
N GLU A 163 14.82 12.45 25.49
CA GLU A 163 14.00 12.90 26.63
C GLU A 163 12.60 12.23 26.73
N GLY A 164 12.47 10.95 26.36
CA GLY A 164 11.20 10.23 26.39
C GLY A 164 10.28 10.52 25.20
N THR A 165 10.82 11.14 24.16
CA THR A 165 10.13 11.48 22.91
C THR A 165 10.93 11.00 21.70
N SER A 166 10.23 10.69 20.60
CA SER A 166 10.87 10.29 19.35
C SER A 166 10.18 10.96 18.17
N HIS A 167 10.96 11.16 17.10
CA HIS A 167 10.49 11.68 15.84
C HIS A 167 10.04 10.54 14.92
N TYR A 168 8.84 10.67 14.36
CA TYR A 168 8.25 9.69 13.46
C TYR A 168 8.01 10.32 12.10
N ARG A 169 8.49 9.66 11.04
CA ARG A 169 8.22 10.03 9.65
C ARG A 169 7.49 8.89 8.95
N LEU A 170 6.20 9.09 8.69
CA LEU A 170 5.36 8.13 7.98
C LEU A 170 5.20 8.54 6.52
N THR A 171 5.56 7.64 5.61
CA THR A 171 5.22 7.68 4.18
C THR A 171 4.21 6.58 3.90
N SER A 172 3.03 6.95 3.39
CA SER A 172 1.97 5.99 3.08
C SER A 172 1.57 6.07 1.61
N THR A 173 1.52 4.93 0.94
CA THR A 173 0.93 4.78 -0.38
C THR A 173 -0.27 3.85 -0.30
N VAL A 174 -1.38 4.26 -0.92
CA VAL A 174 -2.49 3.35 -1.22
C VAL A 174 -2.65 3.23 -2.73
N MET A 175 -2.72 1.99 -3.21
CA MET A 175 -3.05 1.63 -4.58
C MET A 175 -4.45 1.02 -4.61
N LEU A 176 -5.27 1.50 -5.55
CA LEU A 176 -6.62 1.01 -5.78
C LEU A 176 -6.77 0.65 -7.26
N SER A 177 -7.27 -0.54 -7.53
CA SER A 177 -7.68 -0.96 -8.87
C SER A 177 -9.08 -1.54 -8.82
N LEU A 178 -9.94 -1.06 -9.72
CA LEU A 178 -11.33 -1.45 -9.84
C LEU A 178 -11.64 -1.68 -11.32
N THR A 179 -12.06 -2.89 -11.65
CA THR A 179 -12.63 -3.23 -12.96
C THR A 179 -14.07 -3.67 -12.74
N THR A 180 -15.00 -2.97 -13.38
CA THR A 180 -16.42 -3.37 -13.43
C THR A 180 -16.79 -3.70 -14.85
N ASP A 181 -17.62 -4.73 -15.03
CA ASP A 181 -18.17 -5.06 -16.34
C ASP A 181 -19.68 -5.22 -16.23
N ASN A 182 -20.40 -4.55 -17.12
CA ASN A 182 -21.84 -4.52 -17.15
C ASN A 182 -22.30 -4.37 -18.60
N GLU A 183 -23.27 -5.18 -19.02
CA GLU A 183 -23.76 -5.21 -20.40
C GLU A 183 -24.23 -3.84 -20.91
N SER A 184 -24.83 -3.00 -20.05
CA SER A 184 -25.37 -1.71 -20.46
C SER A 184 -24.35 -0.57 -20.53
N SER A 185 -23.28 -0.62 -19.73
CA SER A 185 -22.26 0.44 -19.63
C SER A 185 -20.90 0.04 -20.19
N GLY A 186 -20.75 -1.23 -20.59
CA GLY A 186 -19.48 -1.83 -20.97
C GLY A 186 -18.51 -1.96 -19.78
N THR A 187 -17.28 -2.32 -20.12
CA THR A 187 -16.19 -2.46 -19.16
C THR A 187 -15.64 -1.10 -18.76
N PHE A 188 -15.54 -0.85 -17.46
CA PHE A 188 -14.96 0.34 -16.86
C PHE A 188 -13.81 -0.07 -15.94
N ASN A 189 -12.64 0.53 -16.15
CA ASN A 189 -11.48 0.33 -15.28
C ASN A 189 -11.05 1.68 -14.68
N LEU A 190 -10.77 1.65 -13.39
CA LEU A 190 -10.26 2.77 -12.63
C LEU A 190 -9.15 2.28 -11.71
N SER A 191 -7.92 2.70 -11.98
CA SER A 191 -6.74 2.25 -11.26
C SER A 191 -5.77 3.41 -11.01
N GLY A 192 -4.99 3.32 -9.94
CA GLY A 192 -3.91 4.26 -9.64
C GLY A 192 -3.47 4.20 -8.18
N SER A 193 -2.73 5.22 -7.76
CA SER A 193 -2.17 5.29 -6.40
C SER A 193 -2.16 6.72 -5.87
N ILE A 194 -2.17 6.86 -4.54
CA ILE A 194 -1.94 8.13 -3.85
C ILE A 194 -0.90 7.90 -2.76
N ARG A 195 0.15 8.73 -2.78
CA ARG A 195 1.21 8.76 -1.75
C ARG A 195 1.10 10.04 -0.92
N ARG A 196 1.22 9.93 0.40
CA ARG A 196 1.31 11.05 1.35
C ARG A 196 2.36 10.81 2.42
N GLN A 197 2.82 11.90 3.02
CA GLN A 197 3.77 11.87 4.12
C GLN A 197 3.22 12.66 5.31
N MET A 198 3.58 12.24 6.52
CA MET A 198 3.38 12.99 7.75
C MET A 198 4.57 12.81 8.68
N ASN A 199 4.86 13.85 9.45
CA ASN A 199 5.89 13.83 10.48
C ASN A 199 5.26 14.22 11.81
N MET A 200 5.63 13.53 12.89
CA MET A 200 5.14 13.81 14.24
C MET A 200 6.28 13.66 15.25
N HIS A 201 6.16 14.38 16.36
CA HIS A 201 7.05 14.25 17.51
C HIS A 201 6.19 13.84 18.70
N LEU A 202 6.37 12.61 19.18
CA LEU A 202 5.45 11.97 20.13
C LEU A 202 6.22 11.39 21.31
N SER A 203 5.60 11.42 22.50
CA SER A 203 6.13 10.74 23.67
C SER A 203 6.04 9.22 23.50
N VAL A 204 7.08 8.52 23.96
CA VAL A 204 7.22 7.06 23.86
C VAL A 204 6.61 6.33 25.07
N GLN A 205 5.97 7.05 26.00
CA GLN A 205 5.40 6.46 27.23
C GLN A 205 4.41 5.31 26.99
N GLU A 206 3.63 5.37 25.90
CA GLU A 206 2.66 4.33 25.50
C GLU A 206 3.25 3.30 24.53
N GLY A 207 4.56 3.36 24.27
CA GLY A 207 5.28 2.51 23.33
C GLY A 207 5.19 2.96 21.86
N HIS A 208 6.16 2.53 21.06
CA HIS A 208 6.23 2.89 19.64
C HIS A 208 5.02 2.37 18.84
N LEU A 209 4.54 1.14 19.11
CA LEU A 209 3.42 0.55 18.35
C LEU A 209 2.14 1.37 18.46
N CYS A 210 1.85 1.94 19.64
CA CYS A 210 0.68 2.81 19.83
C CYS A 210 0.77 4.09 18.99
N ASN A 211 1.96 4.71 18.96
CA ASN A 211 2.21 5.90 18.13
C ASN A 211 2.10 5.58 16.64
N MET A 212 2.77 4.52 16.19
CA MET A 212 2.75 4.10 14.78
C MET A 212 1.33 3.73 14.32
N GLY A 213 0.58 2.98 15.14
CA GLY A 213 -0.81 2.61 14.85
C GLY A 213 -1.72 3.82 14.67
N ARG A 214 -1.67 4.80 15.59
CA ARG A 214 -2.45 6.05 15.49
C ARG A 214 -2.11 6.85 14.23
N MET A 215 -0.82 6.96 13.90
CA MET A 215 -0.37 7.66 12.69
C MET A 215 -0.87 6.98 11.41
N ILE A 216 -0.79 5.65 11.35
CA ILE A 216 -1.25 4.86 10.20
C ILE A 216 -2.76 5.00 10.02
N GLU A 217 -3.54 4.83 11.10
CA GLU A 217 -5.00 4.98 11.09
C GLU A 217 -5.44 6.37 10.60
N GLU A 218 -4.82 7.44 11.11
CA GLU A 218 -5.11 8.81 10.69
C GLU A 218 -4.76 9.03 9.21
N MET A 219 -3.59 8.57 8.77
CA MET A 219 -3.13 8.74 7.39
C MET A 219 -4.01 7.95 6.41
N GLU A 220 -4.35 6.72 6.75
CA GLU A 220 -5.17 5.86 5.90
C GLU A 220 -6.59 6.41 5.74
N SER A 221 -7.18 6.95 6.82
CA SER A 221 -8.45 7.67 6.74
C SER A 221 -8.39 8.87 5.78
N LYS A 222 -7.31 9.68 5.85
CA LYS A 222 -7.08 10.80 4.92
C LYS A 222 -6.91 10.33 3.46
N LEU A 223 -6.18 9.23 3.25
CA LEU A 223 -5.94 8.65 1.92
C LEU A 223 -7.24 8.09 1.32
N ARG A 224 -8.05 7.37 2.11
CA ARG A 224 -9.35 6.85 1.70
C ARG A 224 -10.29 7.96 1.25
N ASN A 225 -10.39 9.05 2.03
CA ASN A 225 -11.20 10.21 1.66
C ASN A 225 -10.69 10.88 0.37
N SER A 226 -9.37 10.95 0.18
CA SER A 226 -8.76 11.51 -1.02
C SER A 226 -9.01 10.64 -2.25
N LEU A 227 -8.94 9.32 -2.10
CA LEU A 227 -9.27 8.37 -3.16
C LEU A 227 -10.72 8.54 -3.58
N ASP A 228 -11.68 8.57 -2.65
CA ASP A 228 -13.10 8.73 -2.98
C ASP A 228 -13.37 10.00 -3.81
N GLN A 229 -12.82 11.14 -3.38
CA GLN A 229 -12.96 12.42 -4.07
C GLN A 229 -12.35 12.41 -5.48
N VAL A 230 -11.17 11.83 -5.66
CA VAL A 230 -10.49 11.80 -6.95
C VAL A 230 -11.14 10.77 -7.88
N TYR A 231 -11.32 9.54 -7.40
CA TYR A 231 -11.72 8.37 -8.18
C TYR A 231 -13.18 8.41 -8.59
N PHE A 232 -14.08 8.88 -7.72
CA PHE A 232 -15.52 8.88 -8.00
C PHE A 232 -16.09 10.29 -8.17
N GLY A 233 -15.38 11.31 -7.69
CA GLY A 233 -15.73 12.72 -7.92
C GLY A 233 -15.10 13.28 -9.19
N LYS A 234 -13.78 13.47 -9.19
CA LYS A 234 -13.07 14.21 -10.25
C LYS A 234 -13.06 13.50 -11.61
N THR A 235 -12.87 12.18 -11.64
CA THR A 235 -12.95 11.44 -12.91
C THR A 235 -14.33 11.56 -13.56
N LYS A 236 -15.40 11.45 -12.76
CA LYS A 236 -16.78 11.61 -13.21
C LYS A 236 -17.04 13.02 -13.74
N GLU A 237 -16.58 14.05 -13.03
CA GLU A 237 -16.65 15.44 -13.47
C GLU A 237 -16.00 15.62 -14.86
N MET A 238 -14.81 15.04 -15.05
CA MET A 238 -14.08 15.10 -16.34
C MET A 238 -14.84 14.40 -17.47
N VAL A 239 -15.39 13.19 -17.24
CA VAL A 239 -16.20 12.48 -18.24
C VAL A 239 -17.45 13.29 -18.62
N CYS A 240 -18.15 13.86 -17.63
CA CYS A 240 -19.31 14.72 -17.87
C CYS A 240 -18.94 16.02 -18.60
N THR A 241 -17.73 16.53 -18.41
CA THR A 241 -17.27 17.75 -19.11
C THR A 241 -16.97 17.47 -20.58
N LEU A 242 -16.38 16.30 -20.88
CA LEU A 242 -16.10 15.87 -22.25
C LEU A 242 -17.37 15.61 -23.06
N ARG A 243 -18.40 15.07 -22.40
CA ARG A 243 -19.72 14.86 -22.98
C ARG A 243 -20.79 15.23 -21.96
N PRO A 244 -21.25 16.49 -21.97
CA PRO A 244 -22.33 16.93 -21.11
C PRO A 244 -23.56 16.04 -21.34
N PRO A 245 -24.24 15.58 -20.28
CA PRO A 245 -25.53 14.93 -20.44
C PRO A 245 -26.46 15.91 -21.15
N SER A 246 -27.28 15.41 -22.08
CA SER A 246 -28.30 16.22 -22.74
C SER A 246 -29.09 16.98 -21.68
N GLU A 247 -29.19 18.31 -21.82
CA GLU A 247 -29.93 19.14 -20.88
C GLU A 247 -31.29 18.48 -20.62
N VAL A 248 -31.59 18.23 -19.34
CA VAL A 248 -32.97 17.99 -18.95
C VAL A 248 -33.66 19.32 -19.24
N VAL A 249 -34.28 19.43 -20.41
CA VAL A 249 -35.22 20.49 -20.72
C VAL A 249 -36.32 20.35 -19.66
N MET A 250 -36.19 21.11 -18.59
CA MET A 250 -37.24 21.34 -17.62
C MET A 250 -38.36 22.02 -18.41
N ARG A 251 -39.28 21.21 -18.97
CA ARG A 251 -40.56 21.72 -19.44
C ARG A 251 -41.23 22.32 -18.21
N LEU A 252 -41.25 23.65 -18.13
CA LEU A 252 -42.18 24.33 -17.26
C LEU A 252 -43.58 23.82 -17.61
N PRO A 253 -44.42 23.49 -16.61
CA PRO A 253 -45.77 23.07 -16.88
C PRO A 253 -46.50 24.19 -17.63
N ASP A 254 -47.16 23.84 -18.73
CA ASP A 254 -47.97 24.77 -19.51
C ASP A 254 -49.04 25.38 -18.58
N SER A 255 -49.00 26.71 -18.45
CA SER A 255 -49.97 27.53 -17.69
C SER A 255 -51.37 27.49 -18.31
#